data_AF-A0AAW4CHF6-F1
#
_entry.id   AF-A0AAW4CHF6-F1
#
_cell.length_a   1.000
_cell.length_b   1.000
_cell.length_c   1.000
_cell.angle_alpha   90.00
_cell.angle_beta   90.00
_cell.angle_gamma   90.00
#
_symmetry.space_group_name_H-M   'P 1'
#
loop_
_entity.id
_entity.type
_entity.pdbx_description
1 polymer ?
#
loop_
_entity_poly.entity_id
_entity_poly.type
_entity_poly.pdbx_seq_one_letter_code
_entity_poly.pdbx_strand_id
1 'polypeptide(L)'
;MNTLMLNNLNNQTQFSSLYETVLFAANTALAVSLVCITASILISYPFAEYFSMAVQVSAHIGTIVIAAILKVSYVLRCVAQHGLGQEVR
;
A
#
# COMPACT_ATOMS: atom_id res chain seq x y z
N MET A 1 7.02 13.10 38.65
CA MET A 1 6.76 13.06 37.18
C MET A 1 5.60 13.99 36.89
N ASN A 2 5.74 14.99 36.02
CA ASN A 2 4.70 16.01 35.80
C ASN A 2 3.70 15.56 34.70
N THR A 3 2.45 16.00 34.78
CA THR A 3 1.35 15.64 33.86
C THR A 3 1.69 15.96 32.40
N LEU A 4 2.46 17.03 32.16
CA LEU A 4 2.97 17.38 30.83
C LEU A 4 3.94 16.34 30.25
N MET A 5 4.77 15.72 31.09
CA MET A 5 5.67 14.65 30.63
C MET A 5 4.90 13.39 30.26
N LEU A 6 3.88 13.02 31.03
CA LEU A 6 3.04 11.86 30.72
C LEU A 6 2.29 12.02 29.39
N ASN A 7 1.76 13.22 29.11
CA ASN A 7 1.08 13.50 27.85
C ASN A 7 2.04 13.47 26.65
N ASN A 8 3.28 13.94 26.81
CA ASN A 8 4.27 13.89 25.74
C ASN A 8 4.65 12.43 25.45
N LEU A 9 4.95 11.63 26.48
CA LEU A 9 5.25 10.20 26.31
C LEU A 9 4.08 9.45 25.64
N ASN A 10 2.84 9.70 26.07
CA ASN A 10 1.66 9.09 25.47
C ASN A 10 1.49 9.47 23.99
N ASN A 11 1.72 10.75 23.64
CA ASN A 11 1.69 11.22 22.27
C ASN A 11 2.79 10.55 21.42
N GLN A 12 4.02 10.45 21.93
CA GLN A 12 5.13 9.80 21.21
C GLN A 12 4.84 8.31 20.96
N THR A 13 4.28 7.60 21.94
CA THR A 13 3.89 6.19 21.78
C THR A 13 2.72 6.02 20.80
N GLN A 14 1.74 6.93 20.82
CA GLN A 14 0.64 6.97 19.86
C GLN A 14 1.16 7.14 18.42
N PHE A 15 2.00 8.16 18.17
CA PHE A 15 2.54 8.42 16.84
C PHE A 15 3.33 7.22 16.30
N SER A 16 4.17 6.60 17.14
CA SER A 16 4.95 5.42 16.77
C SER A 16 4.05 4.25 16.31
N SER A 17 3.00 3.93 17.08
CA SER A 17 2.07 2.86 16.71
C SER A 17 1.24 3.13 15.44
N LEU A 18 0.93 4.41 15.17
CA LEU A 18 0.24 4.81 13.95
C LEU A 18 1.15 4.59 12.73
N TYR A 19 2.43 4.98 12.81
CA TYR A 19 3.38 4.75 11.74
C TYR A 19 3.60 3.26 11.45
N GLU A 20 3.68 2.42 12.48
CA GLU A 20 3.78 0.96 12.28
C GLU A 20 2.54 0.38 11.59
N THR A 21 1.34 0.80 11.99
CA THR A 21 0.09 0.35 11.37
C THR A 21 0.01 0.80 9.91
N VAL A 22 0.38 2.06 9.64
CA VAL A 22 0.43 2.63 8.30
C VAL A 22 1.48 1.93 7.44
N LEU A 23 2.64 1.57 8.00
CA LEU A 23 3.69 0.82 7.32
C LEU A 23 3.22 -0.58 6.94
N PHE A 24 2.55 -1.28 7.86
CA PHE A 24 1.98 -2.60 7.60
C PHE A 24 0.88 -2.56 6.54
N ALA A 25 -0.01 -1.56 6.61
CA ALA A 25 -1.05 -1.34 5.61
C ALA A 25 -0.45 -1.02 4.23
N ALA A 26 0.57 -0.15 4.18
CA ALA A 26 1.27 0.20 2.95
C ALA A 26 1.97 -1.02 2.33
N ASN A 27 2.66 -1.84 3.12
CA ASN A 27 3.32 -3.05 2.64
C ASN A 27 2.31 -4.09 2.12
N THR A 28 1.20 -4.27 2.84
CA THR A 28 0.12 -5.17 2.41
C THR A 28 -0.51 -4.69 1.11
N ALA A 29 -0.77 -3.39 0.97
CA ALA A 29 -1.33 -2.81 -0.24
C ALA A 29 -0.37 -2.92 -1.44
N LEU A 30 0.95 -2.79 -1.22
CA LEU A 30 1.96 -3.04 -2.25
C LEU A 30 1.93 -4.50 -2.72
N ALA A 31 1.90 -5.46 -1.79
CA ALA A 31 1.85 -6.88 -2.11
C ALA A 31 0.54 -7.26 -2.86
N VAL A 32 -0.61 -6.79 -2.38
CA VAL A 32 -1.92 -7.03 -3.01
C VAL A 32 -1.95 -6.47 -4.42
N SER A 33 -1.42 -5.27 -4.61
CA SER A 33 -1.45 -4.65 -5.93
C SER A 33 -0.48 -5.31 -6.91
N LEU A 34 0.66 -5.82 -6.44
CA LEU A 34 1.55 -6.65 -7.26
C LEU A 34 0.81 -7.89 -7.78
N VAL A 35 0.11 -8.61 -6.88
CA VAL A 35 -0.70 -9.78 -7.24
C VAL A 35 -1.80 -9.41 -8.24
N CYS A 36 -2.48 -8.28 -8.03
CA CYS A 36 -3.51 -7.78 -8.95
C CYS A 36 -2.96 -7.46 -10.34
N ILE A 37 -1.78 -6.83 -10.44
CA ILE A 37 -1.11 -6.59 -11.74
C ILE A 37 -0.75 -7.92 -12.40
N THR A 38 -0.16 -8.86 -11.66
CA THR A 38 0.18 -10.18 -12.20
C THR A 38 -1.07 -10.91 -12.70
N ALA A 39 -2.17 -10.87 -11.95
CA ALA A 39 -3.44 -11.46 -12.35
C ALA A 39 -4.01 -10.81 -13.63
N SER A 40 -3.94 -9.48 -13.74
CA SER A 40 -4.40 -8.76 -14.95
C SER A 40 -3.59 -9.20 -16.19
N ILE A 41 -2.27 -9.32 -16.06
CA ILE A 41 -1.40 -9.80 -17.15
C ILE A 41 -1.74 -11.25 -17.51
N LEU A 42 -1.97 -12.11 -16.51
CA LEU A 42 -2.32 -13.52 -16.74
C LEU A 42 -3.68 -13.66 -17.46
N ILE A 43 -4.67 -12.84 -17.10
CA ILE A 43 -5.99 -12.83 -17.76
C ILE A 43 -5.86 -12.35 -19.21
N SER A 44 -5.05 -11.31 -19.46
CA SER A 44 -4.94 -10.70 -20.79
C SER A 44 -4.09 -11.48 -21.80
N TYR A 45 -3.18 -12.35 -21.37
CA TYR A 45 -2.28 -13.06 -22.28
C TYR A 45 -2.52 -14.58 -22.29
N PRO A 46 -2.12 -15.35 -21.26
CA PRO A 46 -2.27 -16.81 -21.30
C PRO A 46 -3.72 -17.28 -21.22
N PHE A 47 -4.61 -16.55 -20.55
CA PHE A 47 -6.03 -16.92 -20.43
C PHE A 47 -6.95 -16.12 -21.34
N ALA A 48 -6.41 -15.38 -22.31
CA ALA A 48 -7.19 -14.51 -23.19
C ALA A 48 -8.34 -15.25 -23.90
N GLU A 49 -8.14 -16.52 -24.26
CA GLU A 49 -9.15 -17.34 -24.94
C GLU A 49 -10.32 -17.79 -24.04
N TYR A 50 -10.15 -17.74 -22.71
CA TYR A 50 -11.20 -18.14 -21.76
C TYR A 50 -12.08 -16.97 -21.30
N PHE A 51 -11.68 -15.73 -21.57
CA PHE A 51 -12.36 -14.54 -21.08
C PHE A 51 -12.90 -13.66 -22.21
N SER A 52 -14.11 -13.14 -22.02
CA SER A 52 -14.73 -12.26 -23.02
C SER A 52 -13.96 -10.94 -23.15
N MET A 53 -14.11 -10.29 -24.30
CA MET A 53 -13.46 -9.01 -24.54
C MET A 53 -13.83 -7.93 -23.50
N ALA A 54 -15.05 -7.97 -22.98
CA ALA A 54 -15.49 -7.04 -21.94
C ALA A 54 -14.71 -7.24 -20.63
N VAL A 55 -14.42 -8.49 -20.25
CA VAL A 55 -13.65 -8.79 -19.04
C VAL A 55 -12.21 -8.30 -19.19
N GLN A 56 -11.58 -8.52 -20.34
CA GLN A 56 -10.22 -8.02 -20.60
C GLN A 56 -10.14 -6.49 -20.56
N VAL A 57 -11.12 -5.78 -21.14
CA VAL A 57 -11.19 -4.31 -21.07
C VAL A 57 -11.34 -3.83 -19.63
N SER A 58 -12.22 -4.47 -18.85
CA SER A 58 -12.41 -4.12 -17.43
C SER A 58 -11.15 -4.40 -16.60
N ALA A 59 -10.45 -5.51 -16.85
CA ALA A 59 -9.19 -5.85 -16.20
C ALA A 59 -8.10 -4.84 -16.55
N HIS A 60 -8.00 -4.43 -17.82
CA HIS A 60 -7.05 -3.44 -18.29
C HIS A 60 -7.27 -2.06 -17.66
N ILE A 61 -8.52 -1.58 -17.60
CA ILE A 61 -8.87 -0.33 -16.91
C ILE A 61 -8.60 -0.46 -15.40
N GLY A 62 -8.93 -1.61 -14.81
CA GLY A 62 -8.65 -1.91 -13.41
C GLY A 62 -7.16 -1.78 -13.05
N THR A 63 -6.27 -2.22 -13.95
CA THR A 63 -4.82 -2.07 -13.76
C THR A 63 -4.37 -0.62 -13.58
N ILE A 64 -5.04 0.36 -14.20
CA ILE A 64 -4.73 1.79 -14.03
C ILE A 64 -5.04 2.23 -12.60
N VAL A 65 -6.20 1.82 -12.08
CA VAL A 65 -6.60 2.11 -10.69
C VAL A 65 -5.65 1.44 -9.71
N ILE A 66 -5.28 0.18 -9.94
CA ILE A 66 -4.32 -0.56 -9.13
C ILE A 66 -2.94 0.10 -9.15
N ALA A 67 -2.48 0.60 -10.31
CA ALA A 67 -1.22 1.32 -10.41
C ALA A 67 -1.22 2.65 -9.62
N ALA A 68 -2.35 3.35 -9.57
CA ALA A 68 -2.49 4.53 -8.73
C ALA A 68 -2.43 4.18 -7.24
N ILE A 69 -3.10 3.10 -6.82
CA ILE A 69 -3.04 2.59 -5.44
C ILE A 69 -1.61 2.22 -5.07
N LEU A 70 -0.88 1.49 -5.92
CA LEU A 70 0.54 1.17 -5.71
C LEU A 70 1.39 2.40 -5.41
N LYS A 71 1.21 3.45 -6.22
CA LYS A 71 1.97 4.69 -6.08
C LYS A 71 1.69 5.35 -4.73
N VAL A 72 0.41 5.40 -4.32
CA VAL A 72 0.01 5.94 -3.02
C VAL A 72 0.56 5.08 -1.87
N SER A 73 0.46 3.76 -1.95
CA SER A 73 0.99 2.84 -0.94
C SER A 73 2.50 2.97 -0.79
N TYR A 74 3.24 3.15 -1.89
CA TYR A 74 4.68 3.39 -1.84
C TYR A 74 5.04 4.70 -1.12
N VAL A 75 4.34 5.80 -1.45
CA VAL A 75 4.54 7.08 -0.76
C VAL A 75 4.23 6.96 0.73
N LEU A 76 3.16 6.25 1.07
CA LEU A 76 2.76 6.03 2.46
C LEU A 76 3.79 5.21 3.24
N ARG A 77 4.43 4.20 2.60
CA ARG A 77 5.58 3.48 3.15
C ARG A 77 6.74 4.42 3.44
N CYS A 78 7.11 5.29 2.50
CA CYS A 78 8.19 6.27 2.70
C CYS A 78 7.88 7.26 3.84
N VAL A 79 6.63 7.74 3.94
CA VAL A 79 6.19 8.62 5.03
C VAL A 79 6.28 7.92 6.38
N ALA A 80 5.84 6.66 6.46
CA ALA A 80 5.93 5.88 7.70
C ALA A 80 7.37 5.58 8.11
N GLN A 81 8.25 5.23 7.15
CA GLN A 81 9.68 5.04 7.41
C GLN A 81 10.36 6.33 7.88
N HIS A 82 10.02 7.46 7.27
CA HIS A 82 10.50 8.77 7.69
C HIS A 82 10.02 9.13 9.11
N GLY A 83 8.76 8.86 9.44
CA GLY A 83 8.18 9.07 10.78
C GLY A 83 8.79 8.19 11.87
N LEU A 84 9.27 6.99 11.51
CA LEU A 84 9.96 6.07 12.42
C LEU A 84 11.47 6.37 12.57
N GLY A 85 11.99 7.38 11.88
CA GLY A 85 13.42 7.71 11.90
C GLY A 85 14.31 6.64 11.26
N GLN A 86 13.73 5.73 10.48
CA GLN A 86 14.49 4.74 9.71
C GLN A 86 14.97 5.37 8.41
N GLU A 87 16.18 5.03 7.99
CA GLU A 87 16.72 5.45 6.70
C GLU A 87 15.81 4.95 5.58
N VAL A 88 15.26 5.88 4.80
CA VAL A 88 14.45 5.60 3.61
C VAL A 88 15.36 4.94 2.56
N ARG A 89 15.22 3.62 2.39
CA ARG A 89 15.90 2.80 1.39
C ARG A 89 14.90 2.24 0.38
#